data_AF-A0A7W6AN81-F1
#
_entry.id   AF-A0A7W6AN81-F1
#
_cell.length_a   1.000
_cell.length_b   1.000
_cell.length_c   1.000
_cell.angle_alpha   90.00
_cell.angle_beta   90.00
_cell.angle_gamma   90.00
#
_symmetry.space_group_name_H-M   'P 1'
#
loop_
_entity.id
_entity.type
_entity.pdbx_description
1 polymer ?
#
loop_
_entity_poly.entity_id
_entity_poly.type
_entity_poly.pdbx_seq_one_letter_code
_entity_poly.pdbx_strand_id
1 'polypeptide(L)' 'MTESSEALNRDYALEAEREATESGMAIQEYQAVLKGAVVTALIPPKHLEGIAAYGVRAVGEVLVRYLVGEAER' A
#
# COMPACT_ATOMS: atom_id res chain seq x y z
N MET A 1 -10.78 -11.56 -19.19
CA MET A 1 -10.78 -10.18 -18.65
C MET A 1 -10.10 -10.07 -17.27
N THR A 2 -9.52 -11.14 -16.72
CA THR A 2 -8.90 -11.16 -15.39
C THR A 2 -7.45 -10.66 -15.40
N GLU A 3 -6.69 -10.97 -16.44
CA GLU A 3 -5.26 -10.61 -16.55
C GLU A 3 -5.00 -9.10 -16.49
N SER A 4 -5.90 -8.28 -17.05
CA SER A 4 -5.77 -6.81 -17.02
C SER A 4 -5.99 -6.23 -15.63
N SER A 5 -6.83 -6.84 -14.79
CA SER A 5 -7.07 -6.38 -13.42
C SER A 5 -5.95 -6.80 -12.48
N GLU A 6 -5.38 -7.97 -12.68
CA GLU A 6 -4.24 -8.46 -11.90
C GLU A 6 -2.97 -7.67 -12.19
N ALA A 7 -2.68 -7.38 -13.46
CA ALA A 7 -1.58 -6.51 -13.85
C ALA A 7 -1.72 -5.11 -13.24
N LEU A 8 -2.91 -4.51 -13.33
CA LEU A 8 -3.17 -3.20 -12.76
C LEU A 8 -3.03 -3.19 -11.22
N ASN A 9 -3.52 -4.22 -10.54
CA ASN A 9 -3.33 -4.37 -9.09
C ASN A 9 -1.86 -4.54 -8.70
N ARG A 10 -1.04 -5.16 -9.55
CA ARG A 10 0.41 -5.22 -9.35
C ARG A 10 1.04 -3.84 -9.49
N ASP A 11 0.67 -3.07 -10.51
CA ASP A 11 1.21 -1.72 -10.71
C ASP A 11 0.90 -0.79 -9.53
N TYR A 12 -0.34 -0.85 -9.01
CA TYR A 12 -0.70 -0.16 -7.78
C TYR A 12 0.16 -0.61 -6.58
N ALA A 13 0.35 -1.92 -6.39
CA ALA A 13 1.14 -2.45 -5.29
C ALA A 13 2.62 -2.01 -5.37
N LEU A 14 3.22 -2.07 -6.56
CA LEU A 14 4.59 -1.62 -6.80
C LEU A 14 4.75 -0.12 -6.51
N GLU A 15 3.77 0.69 -6.92
CA GLU A 15 3.82 2.12 -6.66
C GLU A 15 3.74 2.45 -5.17
N ALA A 16 2.89 1.76 -4.41
CA ALA A 16 2.85 1.95 -2.96
C ALA A 16 4.15 1.52 -2.26
N GLU A 17 4.82 0.46 -2.72
CA GLU A 17 6.15 0.06 -2.21
C GLU A 17 7.23 1.10 -2.56
N ARG A 18 7.19 1.65 -3.78
CA ARG A 18 8.07 2.74 -4.21
C ARG A 18 7.86 3.97 -3.33
N GLU A 19 6.62 4.40 -3.19
CA GLU A 19 6.25 5.57 -2.37
C GLU A 19 6.62 5.39 -0.89
N ALA A 20 6.45 4.20 -0.33
CA ALA A 20 6.84 3.90 1.05
C ALA A 20 8.35 4.11 1.24
N THR A 21 9.14 3.62 0.29
CA THR A 21 10.59 3.77 0.28
C THR A 21 11.01 5.23 0.14
N GLU A 22 10.39 5.98 -0.79
CA GLU A 22 10.70 7.39 -1.04
C GLU A 22 10.28 8.30 0.12
N SER A 23 9.21 7.93 0.82
CA SER A 23 8.73 8.61 2.03
C SER A 23 9.56 8.29 3.29
N GLY A 24 10.56 7.41 3.19
CA GLY A 24 11.43 7.03 4.29
C GLY A 24 10.83 6.03 5.28
N MET A 25 9.72 5.37 4.92
CA MET A 25 9.18 4.27 5.72
C MET A 25 10.09 3.04 5.58
N ALA A 26 10.45 2.40 6.69
CA ALA A 26 11.26 1.19 6.60
C ALA A 26 10.42 0.05 6.00
N ILE A 27 11.00 -0.70 5.06
CA ILE A 27 10.29 -1.79 4.36
C ILE A 27 9.76 -2.85 5.35
N GLN A 28 10.45 -3.06 6.47
CA GLN A 28 10.03 -3.98 7.52
C GLN A 28 8.76 -3.50 8.23
N GLU A 29 8.62 -2.19 8.47
CA GLU A 29 7.43 -1.59 9.09
C GLU A 29 6.24 -1.67 8.14
N TYR A 30 6.49 -1.37 6.86
CA TYR A 30 5.50 -1.50 5.80
C TYR A 30 4.99 -2.95 5.71
N GLN A 31 5.89 -3.94 5.65
CA GLN A 31 5.54 -5.35 5.60
C GLN A 31 4.85 -5.85 6.89
N ALA A 32 5.21 -5.32 8.05
CA ALA A 32 4.59 -5.67 9.33
C ALA A 32 3.10 -5.28 9.36
N VAL A 33 2.73 -4.14 8.79
CA VAL A 33 1.31 -3.74 8.64
C VAL A 33 0.57 -4.67 7.69
N LEU A 34 1.23 -5.06 6.59
CA LEU A 34 0.61 -5.90 5.55
C LEU A 34 0.39 -7.36 5.98
N LYS A 35 1.14 -7.88 6.96
CA LYS A 35 1.00 -9.26 7.50
C LYS A 35 0.99 -10.33 6.39
N GLY A 36 1.81 -10.13 5.36
CA GLY A 36 1.93 -11.03 4.20
C GLY A 36 0.86 -10.86 3.12
N ALA A 37 -0.08 -9.92 3.27
CA ALA A 37 -1.02 -9.55 2.22
C ALA A 37 -0.40 -8.56 1.23
N VAL A 38 -0.93 -8.52 0.02
CA VAL A 38 -0.64 -7.43 -0.94
C VAL A 38 -1.37 -6.18 -0.48
N VAL A 39 -0.73 -5.01 -0.58
CA VAL A 39 -1.32 -3.73 -0.16
C VAL A 39 -2.67 -3.44 -0.81
N THR A 40 -2.89 -3.83 -2.06
CA THR A 40 -4.18 -3.65 -2.77
C THR A 40 -5.32 -4.50 -2.21
N ALA A 41 -5.02 -5.58 -1.49
CA ALA A 41 -6.02 -6.36 -0.76
C ALA A 41 -6.42 -5.66 0.56
N LEU A 42 -5.47 -4.99 1.22
CA LEU A 42 -5.69 -4.27 2.47
C LEU A 42 -6.32 -2.88 2.25
N ILE A 43 -5.90 -2.23 1.17
CA ILE A 43 -6.28 -0.88 0.76
C ILE A 43 -6.59 -0.95 -0.74
N PRO A 44 -7.83 -1.25 -1.13
CA PRO A 44 -8.20 -1.33 -2.52
C PRO A 44 -8.02 0.02 -3.25
N PRO A 45 -7.64 0.00 -4.55
CA PRO A 45 -7.71 1.20 -5.39
C PRO A 45 -9.14 1.72 -5.50
N LYS A 46 -9.29 3.04 -5.50
CA LYS A 46 -10.59 3.69 -5.74
C LYS A 46 -10.92 3.67 -7.23
N HIS A 47 -12.19 3.84 -7.57
CA HIS A 47 -12.62 3.95 -8.96
C HIS A 47 -11.88 5.10 -9.67
N LEU A 48 -11.21 4.77 -10.78
CA LEU A 48 -10.42 5.69 -11.61
C LEU A 48 -9.25 6.37 -10.87
N GLU A 49 -8.78 5.78 -9.77
CA GLU A 49 -7.62 6.31 -9.05
C GLU A 49 -6.34 6.15 -9.89
N GLY A 50 -5.58 7.23 -10.07
CA GLY A 50 -4.28 7.13 -10.73
C GLY A 50 -3.28 6.35 -9.88
N ILE A 51 -2.36 5.63 -10.51
CA ILE A 51 -1.34 4.80 -9.83
C ILE A 51 -0.55 5.62 -8.78
N ALA A 52 -0.02 6.79 -9.16
CA ALA A 52 0.71 7.65 -8.22
C ALA A 52 -0.15 8.15 -7.06
N ALA A 53 -1.41 8.52 -7.34
CA ALA A 53 -2.35 8.97 -6.30
C ALA A 53 -2.69 7.84 -5.31
N TYR A 54 -2.83 6.62 -5.83
CA TYR A 54 -2.97 5.42 -5.00
C TYR A 54 -1.75 5.21 -4.10
N GLY A 55 -0.52 5.31 -4.64
CA GLY A 55 0.72 5.12 -3.87
C GLY A 55 0.75 6.01 -2.62
N VAL A 56 0.58 7.32 -2.80
CA VAL A 56 0.56 8.31 -1.71
C VAL A 56 -0.51 7.99 -0.66
N ARG A 57 -1.74 7.69 -1.11
CA ARG A 57 -2.84 7.37 -0.20
C ARG A 57 -2.59 6.07 0.57
N ALA A 58 -2.18 5.02 -0.13
CA ALA A 58 -1.96 3.70 0.45
C ALA A 58 -0.86 3.74 1.50
N VAL A 59 0.25 4.43 1.25
CA VAL A 59 1.33 4.62 2.22
C VAL A 59 0.85 5.41 3.44
N GLY A 60 0.08 6.48 3.24
CA GLY A 60 -0.53 7.22 4.35
C GLY A 60 -1.41 6.35 5.23
N GLU A 61 -2.26 5.52 4.64
CA GLU A 61 -3.12 4.58 5.38
C GLU A 61 -2.31 3.49 6.10
N VAL A 62 -1.24 2.97 5.47
CA VAL A 62 -0.32 2.00 6.08
C VAL A 62 0.38 2.62 7.29
N LEU A 63 0.89 3.85 7.17
CA LEU A 63 1.55 4.56 8.26
C LEU A 63 0.60 4.80 9.43
N VAL A 64 -0.64 5.23 9.18
CA VAL A 64 -1.65 5.39 10.23
C VAL A 64 -1.89 4.07 10.96
N ARG A 65 -2.05 2.96 10.23
CA ARG A 65 -2.24 1.63 10.84
C ARG A 65 -1.02 1.18 11.65
N TYR A 66 0.19 1.47 11.19
CA TYR A 66 1.42 1.20 11.94
C TYR A 66 1.41 1.95 13.28
N LEU A 67 1.19 3.26 13.24
CA LEU A 67 1.21 4.12 14.44
C LEU A 67 0.10 3.76 15.44
N VAL A 68 -1.10 3.42 14.95
CA VAL A 68 -2.20 2.97 15.82
C VAL A 68 -1.88 1.60 16.43
N GLY A 69 -1.31 0.68 15.66
CA GLY A 69 -0.89 -0.63 16.17
C GLY A 69 0.25 -0.58 17.19
N GLU A 70 1.12 0.44 17.13
CA GLU A 70 2.10 0.74 18.18
C GLU A 70 1.44 1.29 19.46
N ALA A 71 0.37 2.08 19.34
CA ALA A 71 -0.33 2.64 20.50
C ALA A 71 -1.12 1.59 21.33
N GLU A 72 -1.43 0.44 20.73
CA GLU A 72 -2.13 -0.68 21.37
C GLU A 72 -1.19 -1.71 22.03
N ARG A 73 0.14 -1.53 21.92
CA ARG A 73 1.17 -2.42 22.51
C ARG A 73 1.71 -1.90 23.83
#